data_AF-A0A4Z1GLL5-F1
#
_entry.id   AF-A0A4Z1GLL5-F1
#
_cell.length_a   1.000
_cell.length_b   1.000
_cell.length_c   1.000
_cell.angle_alpha   90.00
_cell.angle_beta   90.00
_cell.angle_gamma   90.00
#
_symmetry.space_group_name_H-M   'P 1'
#
loop_
_entity.id
_entity.type
_entity.pdbx_description
1 polymer ?
#
loop_
_entity_poly.entity_id
_entity_poly.type
_entity_poly.pdbx_seq_one_letter_code
_entity_poly.pdbx_strand_id
1 'polypeptide(L)'
;MKFSYVLVALSALTFSNALPVIRPGSINGLVVRGGNSTSSLSGNSTASTASSTPSGSAKPITAIDLADINENVASSKALSSIRKVTAAQVKSAVSGFASDANTVSSALNKLPSMTDKSDISALAGKAFAAESDEDSQRSVLFAAAGSAGSSANSKIVKNTPAVLKGLKAMVINPSTASVKSNVATIEKARNPNILPSITQLSNAALSAMSLSQTAQKFPATGTN
;
A
#
# COMPACT_ATOMS: atom_id res chain seq x y z
N MET A 1 67.42 -2.01 14.78
CA MET A 1 66.03 -1.65 14.44
C MET A 1 65.42 -2.83 13.68
N LYS A 2 64.45 -3.53 14.28
CA LYS A 2 63.85 -4.75 13.73
C LYS A 2 62.54 -4.37 13.04
N PHE A 3 62.45 -4.55 11.73
CA PHE A 3 61.19 -4.44 10.98
C PHE A 3 60.75 -5.84 10.56
N SER A 4 59.72 -6.35 11.24
CA SER A 4 59.06 -7.61 10.90
C SER A 4 57.98 -7.35 9.85
N TYR A 5 58.08 -8.06 8.74
CA TYR A 5 57.09 -8.12 7.67
C TYR A 5 55.81 -8.82 8.16
N VAL A 6 54.66 -8.18 7.99
CA VAL A 6 53.34 -8.81 8.18
C VAL A 6 52.84 -9.28 6.81
N LEU A 7 52.79 -10.60 6.66
CA LEU A 7 52.27 -11.31 5.50
C LEU A 7 50.73 -11.23 5.53
N VAL A 8 50.11 -10.56 4.56
CA VAL A 8 48.65 -10.56 4.38
C VAL A 8 48.28 -11.70 3.43
N ALA A 9 47.70 -12.77 3.96
CA ALA A 9 47.13 -13.85 3.18
C ALA A 9 45.73 -13.45 2.68
N LEU A 10 45.60 -13.26 1.36
CA LEU A 10 44.35 -12.97 0.68
C LEU A 10 43.70 -14.28 0.25
N SER A 11 42.68 -14.74 0.97
CA SER A 11 41.91 -15.94 0.62
C SER A 11 40.79 -15.56 -0.35
N ALA A 12 40.87 -16.06 -1.59
CA ALA A 12 39.80 -15.96 -2.57
C ALA A 12 38.69 -16.98 -2.23
N LEU A 13 37.48 -16.51 -1.94
CA LEU A 13 36.29 -17.35 -1.83
C LEU A 13 35.56 -17.33 -3.18
N THR A 14 35.61 -18.45 -3.90
CA THR A 14 34.83 -18.69 -5.11
C THR A 14 33.41 -19.11 -4.74
N PHE A 15 32.40 -18.41 -5.26
CA PHE A 15 31.01 -18.85 -5.22
C PHE A 15 30.64 -19.42 -6.59
N SER A 16 30.40 -20.73 -6.63
CA SER A 16 29.69 -21.42 -7.72
C SER A 16 28.48 -22.15 -7.15
N ASN A 17 27.51 -22.40 -8.03
CA ASN A 17 26.23 -23.12 -7.92
C ASN A 17 25.02 -22.19 -7.78
N ALA A 18 23.90 -22.35 -8.49
CA ALA A 18 23.52 -23.06 -9.70
C ALA A 18 22.11 -22.52 -10.03
N LEU A 19 21.79 -22.27 -11.30
CA LEU A 19 20.47 -21.83 -11.75
C LEU A 19 19.48 -23.01 -11.76
N PRO A 20 18.24 -22.87 -11.25
CA PRO A 20 17.21 -23.85 -11.49
C PRO A 20 16.64 -23.73 -12.91
N VAL A 21 16.60 -24.86 -13.61
CA VAL A 21 15.95 -25.07 -14.91
C VAL A 21 14.43 -25.16 -14.69
N ILE A 22 13.67 -24.26 -15.29
CA ILE A 22 12.19 -24.34 -15.37
C ILE A 22 11.83 -25.18 -16.60
N ARG A 23 11.15 -26.31 -16.40
CA ARG A 23 10.50 -27.10 -17.45
C ARG A 23 9.00 -26.76 -17.49
N PRO A 24 8.42 -26.33 -18.62
CA PRO A 24 6.98 -26.24 -18.77
C PRO A 24 6.39 -27.61 -19.13
N GLY A 25 5.63 -28.19 -18.20
CA GLY A 25 4.79 -29.35 -18.44
C GLY A 25 3.43 -28.93 -18.98
N SER A 26 3.18 -29.28 -20.23
CA SER A 26 1.89 -29.22 -20.93
C SER A 26 0.94 -30.30 -20.41
N ILE A 27 -0.28 -29.94 -20.01
CA ILE A 27 -1.46 -30.82 -20.12
C ILE A 27 -2.69 -30.01 -20.52
N ASN A 28 -3.22 -30.36 -21.68
CA ASN A 28 -4.53 -29.97 -22.22
C ASN A 28 -5.65 -30.83 -21.61
N GLY A 29 -6.87 -30.28 -21.60
CA GLY A 29 -8.16 -31.01 -21.43
C GLY A 29 -8.97 -30.44 -20.27
N LEU A 30 -9.89 -29.48 -20.42
CA LEU A 30 -11.10 -29.43 -21.26
C LEU A 30 -12.10 -30.58 -20.98
N VAL A 31 -12.97 -30.39 -19.98
CA VAL A 31 -14.35 -30.94 -20.00
C VAL A 31 -15.31 -29.90 -19.40
N VAL A 32 -16.27 -29.51 -20.23
CA VAL A 32 -17.51 -28.78 -19.93
C VAL A 32 -18.60 -29.79 -19.57
N ARG A 33 -19.33 -29.57 -18.46
CA ARG A 33 -20.70 -30.06 -18.20
C ARG A 33 -21.18 -29.35 -16.92
N GLY A 34 -22.19 -28.49 -16.87
CA GLY A 34 -23.53 -28.58 -17.45
C GLY A 34 -24.48 -29.13 -16.39
N GLY A 35 -25.15 -28.27 -15.62
CA GLY A 35 -26.07 -28.70 -14.55
C GLY A 35 -26.75 -27.56 -13.80
N ASN A 36 -27.77 -26.98 -14.43
CA ASN A 36 -28.84 -26.19 -13.79
C ASN A 36 -29.95 -27.15 -13.31
N SER A 37 -30.47 -26.94 -12.10
CA SER A 37 -31.75 -27.46 -11.56
C SER A 37 -32.00 -26.67 -10.26
N THR A 38 -32.79 -25.60 -10.19
CA THR A 38 -34.27 -25.50 -10.22
C THR A 38 -35.04 -26.70 -9.64
N SER A 39 -35.68 -26.45 -8.48
CA SER A 39 -37.00 -26.96 -8.02
C SER A 39 -37.26 -26.27 -6.66
N SER A 40 -38.08 -25.21 -6.59
CA SER A 40 -39.57 -25.21 -6.51
C SER A 40 -40.08 -25.70 -5.12
N LEU A 41 -41.16 -25.21 -4.50
CA LEU A 41 -42.31 -24.43 -4.97
C LEU A 41 -43.15 -23.92 -3.76
N SER A 42 -43.96 -22.89 -4.01
CA SER A 42 -45.25 -22.52 -3.37
C SER A 42 -45.28 -21.78 -2.01
N GLY A 43 -46.10 -20.74 -1.81
CA GLY A 43 -47.11 -20.03 -2.61
C GLY A 43 -47.60 -18.85 -1.72
N ASN A 44 -48.14 -17.73 -2.20
CA ASN A 44 -49.37 -17.60 -2.96
C ASN A 44 -49.51 -16.17 -3.51
N SER A 45 -50.18 -16.04 -4.66
CA SER A 45 -50.35 -14.83 -5.48
C SER A 45 -51.79 -14.31 -5.41
N THR A 46 -52.01 -13.00 -5.57
CA THR A 46 -53.16 -12.35 -6.28
C THR A 46 -52.93 -10.82 -6.29
N ALA A 47 -53.15 -9.99 -7.31
CA ALA A 47 -53.31 -10.05 -8.77
C ALA A 47 -53.11 -8.58 -9.27
N SER A 48 -52.24 -8.34 -10.25
CA SER A 48 -52.56 -7.99 -11.66
C SER A 48 -53.22 -6.62 -11.91
N THR A 49 -52.54 -5.76 -12.69
CA THR A 49 -53.05 -5.24 -13.98
C THR A 49 -51.88 -4.69 -14.80
N ALA A 50 -51.84 -5.06 -16.08
CA ALA A 50 -50.75 -4.84 -17.03
C ALA A 50 -51.00 -3.63 -17.94
N SER A 51 -49.91 -3.02 -18.46
CA SER A 51 -49.90 -2.39 -19.79
C SER A 51 -48.47 -2.35 -20.38
N SER A 52 -48.28 -3.18 -21.41
CA SER A 52 -47.49 -2.98 -22.65
C SER A 52 -46.09 -2.30 -22.66
N THR A 53 -45.13 -3.15 -23.06
CA THR A 53 -43.76 -3.02 -23.64
C THR A 53 -43.56 -1.96 -24.75
N PRO A 54 -42.31 -1.59 -25.20
CA PRO A 54 -41.11 -2.46 -25.24
C PRO A 54 -39.73 -1.88 -24.85
N SER A 55 -38.88 -2.87 -24.56
CA SER A 55 -37.46 -2.88 -24.28
C SER A 55 -36.58 -2.35 -25.42
N GLY A 56 -35.75 -1.35 -25.13
CA GLY A 56 -34.61 -0.93 -25.95
C GLY A 56 -33.29 -1.37 -25.33
N SER A 57 -32.77 -2.52 -25.78
CA SER A 57 -31.41 -2.98 -25.50
C SER A 57 -30.40 -2.09 -26.23
N ALA A 58 -29.60 -1.30 -25.52
CA ALA A 58 -28.42 -0.66 -26.09
C ALA A 58 -27.20 -1.60 -25.96
N LYS A 59 -26.85 -2.23 -27.08
CA LYS A 59 -25.57 -2.92 -27.33
C LYS A 59 -24.42 -1.89 -27.47
N PRO A 60 -23.16 -2.27 -27.28
CA PRO A 60 -22.00 -1.38 -27.26
C PRO A 60 -21.61 -0.98 -28.69
N ILE A 61 -21.25 0.30 -28.87
CA ILE A 61 -20.84 0.83 -30.17
C ILE A 61 -19.36 0.51 -30.37
N THR A 62 -19.12 -0.41 -31.30
CA THR A 62 -17.84 -0.74 -31.92
C THR A 62 -17.33 0.39 -32.82
N ALA A 63 -15.98 0.47 -32.89
CA ALA A 63 -15.16 0.97 -33.99
C ALA A 63 -15.24 2.46 -34.33
N ILE A 64 -14.12 3.15 -34.11
CA ILE A 64 -13.82 4.44 -34.71
C ILE A 64 -13.57 4.17 -36.19
N ASP A 65 -14.47 4.70 -37.03
CA ASP A 65 -14.34 4.73 -38.48
C ASP A 65 -13.15 5.64 -38.86
N LEU A 66 -12.27 5.12 -39.71
CA LEU A 66 -10.97 5.71 -40.05
C LEU A 66 -11.03 6.35 -41.45
N ALA A 67 -12.02 7.21 -41.68
CA ALA A 67 -12.21 7.86 -42.98
C ALA A 67 -12.96 9.20 -42.94
N ASP A 68 -12.71 10.09 -41.96
CA ASP A 68 -13.13 11.51 -42.13
C ASP A 68 -12.40 12.50 -41.20
N ILE A 69 -11.11 12.75 -41.40
CA ILE A 69 -10.50 14.03 -40.98
C ILE A 69 -9.45 14.45 -42.02
N ASN A 70 -9.89 15.25 -42.99
CA ASN A 70 -9.03 16.08 -43.83
C ASN A 70 -8.62 17.36 -43.08
N GLU A 71 -7.44 17.87 -43.42
CA GLU A 71 -6.62 18.92 -42.81
C GLU A 71 -7.31 20.06 -42.02
N ASN A 72 -6.91 20.21 -40.75
CA ASN A 72 -6.47 21.49 -40.19
C ASN A 72 -5.57 21.24 -38.97
N VAL A 73 -4.24 21.21 -39.17
CA VAL A 73 -3.25 21.01 -38.10
C VAL A 73 -3.10 22.31 -37.31
N ALA A 74 -4.08 22.61 -36.47
CA ALA A 74 -3.86 23.46 -35.30
C ALA A 74 -3.42 22.55 -34.15
N SER A 75 -2.17 22.76 -33.72
CA SER A 75 -1.48 22.03 -32.66
C SER A 75 -2.26 22.04 -31.34
N SER A 76 -3.20 21.11 -31.19
CA SER A 76 -3.86 20.81 -29.92
C SER A 76 -2.93 19.91 -29.14
N LYS A 77 -2.04 20.55 -28.38
CA LYS A 77 -1.30 19.94 -27.28
C LYS A 77 -2.28 19.09 -26.48
N ALA A 78 -2.17 17.77 -26.60
CA ALA A 78 -2.90 16.83 -25.77
C ALA A 78 -2.49 17.10 -24.32
N LEU A 79 -3.29 17.94 -23.65
CA LEU A 79 -3.31 18.08 -22.21
C LEU A 79 -3.75 16.72 -21.69
N SER A 80 -2.77 15.86 -21.44
CA SER A 80 -2.81 14.92 -20.33
C SER A 80 -3.52 15.63 -19.19
N SER A 81 -4.76 15.23 -18.92
CA SER A 81 -5.54 15.75 -17.80
C SER A 81 -4.80 15.28 -16.55
N ILE A 82 -3.83 16.07 -16.11
CA ILE A 82 -3.21 15.95 -14.79
C ILE A 82 -4.39 16.13 -13.83
N ARG A 83 -4.93 15.02 -13.33
CA ARG A 83 -5.99 15.07 -12.31
C ARG A 83 -5.40 15.74 -11.08
N LYS A 84 -5.68 17.04 -10.94
CA LYS A 84 -5.28 17.84 -9.79
C LYS A 84 -5.89 17.21 -8.54
N VAL A 85 -5.06 16.99 -7.51
CA VAL A 85 -5.54 16.49 -6.21
C VAL A 85 -6.59 17.45 -5.65
N THR A 86 -7.71 16.89 -5.20
CA THR A 86 -8.84 17.66 -4.67
C THR A 86 -8.75 17.80 -3.15
N ALA A 87 -9.43 18.81 -2.58
CA ALA A 87 -9.48 19.03 -1.15
C ALA A 87 -10.08 17.83 -0.39
N ALA A 88 -11.07 17.16 -1.00
CA ALA A 88 -11.67 15.95 -0.45
C ALA A 88 -10.66 14.79 -0.37
N GLN A 89 -9.86 14.59 -1.43
CA GLN A 89 -8.79 13.59 -1.42
C GLN A 89 -7.73 13.90 -0.37
N VAL A 90 -7.33 15.17 -0.20
CA VAL A 90 -6.39 15.56 0.86
C VAL A 90 -6.97 15.26 2.24
N LYS A 91 -8.21 15.65 2.53
CA LYS A 91 -8.85 15.36 3.83
C LYS A 91 -8.92 13.86 4.11
N SER A 92 -9.35 13.08 3.11
CA SER A 92 -9.40 11.62 3.22
C SER A 92 -8.01 11.04 3.46
N ALA A 93 -6.98 11.53 2.78
CA ALA A 93 -5.62 11.04 2.94
C ALA A 93 -5.03 11.42 4.30
N VAL A 94 -5.33 12.60 4.85
CA VAL A 94 -4.92 12.97 6.22
C VAL A 94 -5.56 12.02 7.24
N SER A 95 -6.86 11.75 7.12
CA SER A 95 -7.56 10.82 8.01
C SER A 95 -7.07 9.37 7.87
N GLY A 96 -6.85 8.92 6.64
CA GLY A 96 -6.28 7.59 6.35
C GLY A 96 -4.90 7.44 6.97
N PHE A 97 -4.01 8.41 6.72
CA PHE A 97 -2.65 8.37 7.25
C PHE A 97 -2.63 8.33 8.78
N ALA A 98 -3.53 9.07 9.43
CA ALA A 98 -3.65 9.02 10.88
C ALA A 98 -4.19 7.68 11.39
N SER A 99 -5.19 7.10 10.72
CA SER A 99 -5.73 5.78 11.05
C SER A 99 -4.67 4.68 10.94
N ASP A 100 -3.92 4.67 9.85
CA ASP A 100 -2.87 3.70 9.59
C ASP A 100 -1.74 3.86 10.61
N ALA A 101 -1.31 5.11 10.86
CA ALA A 101 -0.27 5.40 11.83
C ALA A 101 -0.67 5.01 13.27
N ASN A 102 -1.93 5.17 13.64
CA ASN A 102 -2.46 4.72 14.92
C ASN A 102 -2.52 3.19 15.01
N THR A 103 -2.86 2.50 13.91
CA THR A 103 -2.86 1.04 13.84
C THR A 103 -1.46 0.48 14.05
N VAL A 104 -0.46 1.00 13.34
CA VAL A 104 0.94 0.61 13.50
C VAL A 104 1.41 0.91 14.93
N SER A 105 1.11 2.11 15.45
CA SER A 105 1.54 2.50 16.80
C SER A 105 0.95 1.61 17.90
N SER A 106 -0.33 1.28 17.77
CA SER A 106 -1.03 0.39 18.71
C SER A 106 -0.43 -1.01 18.68
N ALA A 107 -0.12 -1.53 17.49
CA ALA A 107 0.53 -2.83 17.33
C ALA A 107 1.92 -2.84 17.97
N LEU A 108 2.76 -1.83 17.72
CA LEU A 108 4.10 -1.73 18.28
C LEU A 108 4.10 -1.63 19.81
N ASN A 109 3.11 -0.95 20.39
CA ASN A 109 2.94 -0.88 21.84
C ASN A 109 2.46 -2.21 22.44
N LYS A 110 1.71 -3.03 21.69
CA LYS A 110 1.13 -4.27 22.19
C LYS A 110 2.04 -5.49 22.00
N LEU A 111 2.71 -5.59 20.85
CA LEU A 111 3.55 -6.73 20.45
C LEU A 111 4.55 -7.19 21.53
N PRO A 112 5.29 -6.29 22.24
CA PRO A 112 6.25 -6.69 23.27
C PRO A 112 5.66 -7.47 24.44
N SER A 113 4.36 -7.33 24.70
CA SER A 113 3.64 -8.04 25.77
C SER A 113 3.12 -9.42 25.37
N MET A 114 3.23 -9.78 24.08
CA MET A 114 2.61 -10.99 23.53
C MET A 114 3.58 -12.16 23.52
N THR A 115 3.05 -13.35 23.80
CA THR A 115 3.79 -14.62 23.78
C THR A 115 3.28 -15.58 22.70
N ASP A 116 1.98 -15.49 22.37
CA ASP A 116 1.33 -16.36 21.41
C ASP A 116 1.78 -16.05 19.97
N LYS A 117 2.37 -17.05 19.32
CA LYS A 117 2.97 -16.90 17.99
C LYS A 117 1.94 -16.52 16.92
N SER A 118 0.75 -17.12 16.99
CA SER A 118 -0.34 -16.82 16.07
C SER A 118 -0.75 -15.35 16.18
N ASP A 119 -0.94 -14.87 17.40
CA ASP A 119 -1.39 -13.50 17.63
C ASP A 119 -0.30 -12.48 17.28
N ILE A 120 0.97 -12.79 17.55
CA ILE A 120 2.12 -11.97 17.11
C ILE A 120 2.10 -11.83 15.59
N SER A 121 1.97 -12.95 14.86
CA SER A 121 1.96 -12.95 13.40
C SER A 121 0.77 -12.16 12.85
N ALA A 122 -0.42 -12.37 13.42
CA ALA A 122 -1.64 -11.67 13.02
C ALA A 122 -1.55 -10.15 13.26
N LEU A 123 -1.10 -9.72 14.45
CA LEU A 123 -0.99 -8.31 14.79
C LEU A 123 0.13 -7.62 14.00
N ALA A 124 1.28 -8.26 13.83
CA ALA A 124 2.36 -7.75 12.98
C ALA A 124 1.93 -7.66 11.51
N GLY A 125 1.14 -8.62 11.03
CA GLY A 125 0.56 -8.61 9.68
C GLY A 125 -0.42 -7.47 9.47
N LYS A 126 -1.30 -7.20 10.46
CA LYS A 126 -2.20 -6.04 10.43
C LYS A 126 -1.42 -4.72 10.37
N ALA A 127 -0.38 -4.58 11.19
CA ALA A 127 0.47 -3.40 11.17
C ALA A 127 1.25 -3.28 9.84
N PHE A 128 1.70 -4.39 9.27
CA PHE A 128 2.39 -4.40 7.97
C PHE A 128 1.48 -3.88 6.85
N ALA A 129 0.22 -4.30 6.84
CA ALA A 129 -0.77 -3.81 5.88
C ALA A 129 -1.00 -2.29 6.05
N ALA A 130 -1.23 -1.83 7.28
CA ALA A 130 -1.40 -0.41 7.56
C ALA A 130 -0.18 0.43 7.14
N GLU A 131 1.05 0.03 7.48
CA GLU A 131 2.28 0.73 7.04
C GLU A 131 2.45 0.69 5.51
N SER A 132 1.92 -0.33 4.83
CA SER A 132 1.94 -0.37 3.36
C SER A 132 0.95 0.62 2.76
N ASP A 133 -0.24 0.76 3.37
CA ASP A 133 -1.28 1.69 2.95
C ASP A 133 -0.87 3.16 3.22
N GLU A 134 -0.03 3.42 4.21
CA GLU A 134 0.57 4.74 4.49
C GLU A 134 1.24 5.36 3.24
N ASP A 135 1.81 4.55 2.32
CA ASP A 135 2.43 5.06 1.09
C ASP A 135 1.42 5.67 0.12
N SER A 136 0.21 5.09 0.05
CA SER A 136 -0.88 5.62 -0.79
C SER A 136 -1.33 7.00 -0.31
N GLN A 137 -1.46 7.16 1.02
CA GLN A 137 -1.82 8.42 1.65
C GLN A 137 -0.70 9.45 1.48
N ARG A 138 0.55 9.04 1.73
CA ARG A 138 1.75 9.87 1.51
C ARG A 138 1.79 10.41 0.09
N SER A 139 1.52 9.58 -0.92
CA SER A 139 1.56 9.99 -2.33
C SER A 139 0.57 11.12 -2.64
N VAL A 140 -0.68 10.99 -2.19
CA VAL A 140 -1.72 12.01 -2.35
C VAL A 140 -1.34 13.31 -1.64
N LEU A 141 -0.87 13.20 -0.38
CA LEU A 141 -0.51 14.37 0.42
C LEU A 141 0.73 15.07 -0.13
N PHE A 142 1.73 14.33 -0.60
CA PHE A 142 2.91 14.92 -1.22
C PHE A 142 2.57 15.61 -2.54
N ALA A 143 1.72 15.02 -3.37
CA ALA A 143 1.23 15.66 -4.59
C ALA A 143 0.49 16.99 -4.32
N ALA A 144 -0.26 17.08 -3.21
CA ALA A 144 -0.92 18.32 -2.79
C ALA A 144 0.04 19.33 -2.13
N ALA A 145 0.94 18.87 -1.26
CA ALA A 145 1.87 19.71 -0.51
C ALA A 145 2.99 20.31 -1.40
N GLY A 146 3.37 19.61 -2.47
CA GLY A 146 4.48 19.99 -3.33
C GLY A 146 5.79 20.16 -2.56
N SER A 147 6.54 21.21 -2.86
CA SER A 147 7.86 21.47 -2.27
C SER A 147 7.81 21.67 -0.74
N ALA A 148 6.71 22.18 -0.19
CA ALA A 148 6.53 22.35 1.24
C ALA A 148 6.55 21.00 2.00
N GLY A 149 6.18 19.91 1.33
CA GLY A 149 6.18 18.56 1.90
C GLY A 149 7.49 17.77 1.71
N SER A 150 8.46 18.27 0.94
CA SER A 150 9.61 17.48 0.47
C SER A 150 10.46 16.88 1.58
N SER A 151 10.78 17.65 2.62
CA SER A 151 11.60 17.15 3.75
C SER A 151 10.89 16.03 4.51
N ALA A 152 9.60 16.23 4.83
CA ALA A 152 8.79 15.25 5.53
C ALA A 152 8.60 13.98 4.69
N ASN A 153 8.26 14.14 3.40
CA ASN A 153 8.12 13.04 2.47
C ASN A 153 9.40 12.21 2.35
N SER A 154 10.57 12.86 2.23
CA SER A 154 11.86 12.17 2.15
C SER A 154 12.15 11.32 3.40
N LYS A 155 11.84 11.85 4.60
CA LYS A 155 12.00 11.09 5.85
C LYS A 155 11.08 9.87 5.92
N ILE A 156 9.82 9.99 5.47
CA ILE A 156 8.89 8.86 5.43
C ILE A 156 9.45 7.77 4.50
N VAL A 157 9.69 8.10 3.22
CA VAL A 157 10.18 7.15 2.20
C VAL A 157 11.48 6.47 2.64
N LYS A 158 12.41 7.23 3.24
CA LYS A 158 13.71 6.69 3.68
C LYS A 158 13.58 5.67 4.83
N ASN A 159 12.61 5.84 5.73
CA ASN A 159 12.53 5.08 6.98
C ASN A 159 11.46 3.98 6.96
N THR A 160 10.40 4.10 6.18
CA THR A 160 9.34 3.09 6.02
C THR A 160 9.87 1.68 5.66
N PRO A 161 10.92 1.50 4.82
CA PRO A 161 11.48 0.17 4.56
C PRO A 161 11.96 -0.57 5.81
N ALA A 162 12.49 0.13 6.82
CA ALA A 162 12.88 -0.47 8.08
C ALA A 162 11.67 -0.97 8.88
N VAL A 163 10.56 -0.21 8.84
CA VAL A 163 9.29 -0.58 9.49
C VAL A 163 8.71 -1.83 8.86
N LEU A 164 8.52 -1.80 7.53
CA LEU A 164 7.98 -2.93 6.76
C LEU A 164 8.84 -4.19 6.91
N LYS A 165 10.17 -4.06 6.86
CA LYS A 165 11.09 -5.19 7.07
C LYS A 165 10.93 -5.81 8.46
N GLY A 166 10.87 -4.98 9.51
CA GLY A 166 10.72 -5.46 10.87
C GLY A 166 9.38 -6.15 11.12
N LEU A 167 8.28 -5.55 10.65
CA LEU A 167 6.93 -6.13 10.75
C LEU A 167 6.86 -7.46 9.99
N LYS A 168 7.38 -7.53 8.76
CA LYS A 168 7.44 -8.76 7.97
C LYS A 168 8.27 -9.86 8.64
N ALA A 169 9.38 -9.50 9.29
CA ALA A 169 10.18 -10.47 10.03
C ALA A 169 9.42 -11.08 11.21
N MET A 170 8.58 -10.30 11.90
CA MET A 170 7.71 -10.80 12.98
C MET A 170 6.56 -11.68 12.44
N VAL A 171 6.06 -11.41 11.23
CA VAL A 171 5.08 -12.29 10.56
C VAL A 171 5.70 -13.65 10.22
N ILE A 172 6.91 -13.66 9.66
CA ILE A 172 7.60 -14.88 9.19
C ILE A 172 8.14 -15.70 10.37
N ASN A 173 8.70 -15.05 11.38
CA ASN A 173 9.23 -15.68 12.59
C ASN A 173 8.60 -15.04 13.84
N PRO A 174 7.35 -15.43 14.18
CA PRO A 174 6.64 -14.88 15.33
C PRO A 174 7.18 -15.50 16.62
N SER A 175 8.12 -14.81 17.26
CA SER A 175 8.68 -15.18 18.56
C SER A 175 8.98 -13.93 19.38
N THR A 176 9.02 -14.05 20.70
CA THR A 176 9.35 -12.94 21.61
C THR A 176 10.71 -12.32 21.31
N ALA A 177 11.72 -13.12 20.95
CA ALA A 177 13.04 -12.64 20.54
C ALA A 177 13.00 -11.83 19.22
N SER A 178 12.23 -12.31 18.24
CA SER A 178 11.99 -11.59 16.98
C SER A 178 11.26 -10.27 17.23
N VAL A 179 10.22 -10.28 18.08
CA VAL A 179 9.50 -9.07 18.47
C VAL A 179 10.43 -8.04 19.12
N LYS A 180 11.18 -8.44 20.14
CA LYS A 180 12.07 -7.53 20.89
C LYS A 180 13.08 -6.83 19.97
N SER A 181 13.73 -7.57 19.08
CA SER A 181 14.74 -7.02 18.18
C SER A 181 14.15 -6.14 17.08
N ASN A 182 13.02 -6.56 16.47
CA ASN A 182 12.39 -5.81 15.39
C ASN A 182 11.68 -4.56 15.90
N VAL A 183 10.91 -4.63 17.01
CA VAL A 183 10.23 -3.45 17.57
C VAL A 183 11.23 -2.33 17.89
N ALA A 184 12.34 -2.65 18.56
CA ALA A 184 13.38 -1.66 18.84
C ALA A 184 13.99 -1.01 17.57
N THR A 185 14.09 -1.78 16.48
CA THR A 185 14.58 -1.27 15.19
C THR A 185 13.54 -0.36 14.53
N ILE A 186 12.27 -0.78 14.56
CA ILE A 186 11.14 -0.03 14.01
C ILE A 186 11.01 1.31 14.73
N GLU A 187 11.03 1.32 16.06
CA GLU A 187 10.88 2.52 16.90
C GLU A 187 11.96 3.57 16.61
N LYS A 188 13.21 3.13 16.45
CA LYS A 188 14.34 4.02 16.08
C LYS A 188 14.15 4.69 14.73
N ALA A 189 13.54 4.00 13.77
CA ALA A 189 13.22 4.58 12.47
C ALA A 189 11.98 5.47 12.56
N ARG A 190 10.93 4.99 13.22
CA ARG A 190 9.58 5.55 13.15
C ARG A 190 9.38 6.76 14.06
N ASN A 191 9.81 6.69 15.32
CA ASN A 191 9.54 7.74 16.32
C ASN A 191 10.15 9.10 15.95
N PRO A 192 11.45 9.21 15.61
CA PRO A 192 12.04 10.51 15.29
C PRO A 192 11.81 10.94 13.83
N ASN A 193 11.57 10.02 12.90
CA ASN A 193 11.55 10.36 11.48
C ASN A 193 10.16 10.29 10.83
N ILE A 194 9.39 9.23 11.10
CA ILE A 194 8.13 8.99 10.38
C ILE A 194 6.99 9.74 11.07
N LEU A 195 6.75 9.48 12.36
CA LEU A 195 5.63 10.07 13.11
C LEU A 195 5.54 11.61 12.99
N PRO A 196 6.60 12.39 13.27
CA PRO A 196 6.53 13.85 13.09
C PRO A 196 6.38 14.25 11.62
N SER A 197 6.93 13.46 10.68
CA SER A 197 6.82 13.75 9.25
C SER A 197 5.42 13.50 8.70
N ILE A 198 4.66 12.54 9.25
CA ILE A 198 3.25 12.33 8.91
C ILE A 198 2.45 13.61 9.20
N THR A 199 2.59 14.15 10.42
CA THR A 199 1.94 15.40 10.82
C THR A 199 2.36 16.56 9.93
N GLN A 200 3.67 16.71 9.68
CA GLN A 200 4.21 17.80 8.86
C GLN A 200 3.71 17.74 7.41
N LEU A 201 3.76 16.57 6.77
CA LEU A 201 3.31 16.38 5.40
C LEU A 201 1.80 16.64 5.27
N SER A 202 1.01 16.12 6.21
CA SER A 202 -0.44 16.30 6.26
C SER A 202 -0.82 17.79 6.40
N ASN A 203 -0.18 18.51 7.33
CA ASN A 203 -0.43 19.94 7.50
C ASN A 203 0.05 20.78 6.31
N ALA A 204 1.16 20.41 5.67
CA ALA A 204 1.61 21.06 4.44
C ALA A 204 0.59 20.88 3.30
N ALA A 205 0.03 19.68 3.14
CA ALA A 205 -1.00 19.40 2.14
C ALA A 205 -2.31 20.16 2.43
N LEU A 206 -2.76 20.19 3.69
CA LEU A 206 -3.94 20.97 4.10
C LEU A 206 -3.73 22.46 3.83
N SER A 207 -2.56 22.99 4.19
CA SER A 207 -2.21 24.39 3.97
C SER A 207 -2.18 24.76 2.49
N ALA A 208 -1.64 23.89 1.62
CA ALA A 208 -1.62 24.10 0.17
C ALA A 208 -3.03 24.16 -0.44
N MET A 209 -4.01 23.56 0.22
CA MET A 209 -5.43 23.58 -0.15
C MET A 209 -6.23 24.67 0.57
N SER A 210 -5.56 25.59 1.30
CA SER A 210 -6.21 26.62 2.13
C SER A 210 -7.19 26.04 3.17
N LEU A 211 -6.87 24.86 3.70
CA LEU A 211 -7.62 24.19 4.77
C LEU A 211 -6.93 24.37 6.12
N SER A 212 -7.71 24.28 7.20
CA SER A 212 -7.17 24.28 8.56
C SER A 212 -6.22 23.10 8.79
N GLN A 213 -5.11 23.35 9.47
CA GLN A 213 -4.07 22.36 9.80
C GLN A 213 -4.51 21.51 11.00
N THR A 214 -5.24 20.43 10.72
CA THR A 214 -5.83 19.55 11.74
C THR A 214 -5.15 18.19 11.85
N ALA A 215 -3.96 18.01 11.27
CA ALA A 215 -3.28 16.72 11.32
C ALA A 215 -2.93 16.31 12.76
N GLN A 216 -3.21 15.05 13.10
CA GLN A 216 -2.92 14.48 14.40
C GLN A 216 -1.41 14.51 14.69
N LYS A 217 -1.06 14.76 15.96
CA LYS A 217 0.28 14.49 16.50
C LYS A 217 0.31 13.09 17.11
N PHE A 218 1.36 12.34 16.81
CA PHE A 218 1.50 10.97 17.29
C PHE A 218 2.50 10.89 18.44
N PRO A 219 2.16 10.24 19.57
CA PRO A 219 3.13 9.93 20.60
C PRO A 219 4.12 8.86 20.12
N ALA A 220 5.31 8.85 20.72
CA ALA A 220 6.30 7.81 20.45
C ALA A 220 5.82 6.44 20.96
N THR A 221 6.07 5.39 20.18
CA THR A 221 5.80 4.00 20.59
C THR A 221 6.93 3.47 21.48
N GLY A 222 6.63 2.46 22.31
CA GLY A 222 7.62 1.81 23.19
C GLY A 222 7.91 2.56 24.49
N THR A 223 7.04 3.50 24.87
CA THR A 223 7.16 4.29 26.12
C THR A 223 6.36 3.71 27.29
N ASN A 224 5.87 2.47 27.17
CA ASN A 224 5.10 1.78 28.21
C ASN A 224 5.98 1.09 29.26
#